data_AF-A0A0F7R7B7-F1
#
_entry.id   AF-A0A0F7R7B7-F1
#
_cell.length_a   1.000
_cell.length_b   1.000
_cell.length_c   1.000
_cell.angle_alpha   90.00
_cell.angle_beta   90.00
_cell.angle_gamma   90.00
#
_symmetry.space_group_name_H-M   'P 1'
#
loop_
_entity.id
_entity.type
_entity.pdbx_description
1 polymer ?
#
loop_
_entity_poly.entity_id
_entity_poly.type
_entity_poly.pdbx_seq_one_letter_code
_entity_poly.pdbx_strand_id
1 'polypeptide(L)'
;IVTRGVYRHLSVIDDGHCICNEGVEGFRCDKCARGYSGIFPNCAPCHKCFGLWDVIIKELSNRTNRLLDHASALKITGVIGPYQKTIDKVQETLKEVQTIISQNPAVEPLKNLDRLFDEAEKLKSEVWEKVEEVEKKITEINLNGSVKLDDLQADADSVSKALKELGQQLEYMKISNVRGAMDSINKYFQMSVEAEEKVNASAVNPDSILEHSGSTRREVEDLIDEKYIAFKEGQEEQTRLL
;
A
#
# COMPACT_ATOMS: atom_id res chain seq x y z
N ILE A 1 4.97 -37.96 15.67
CA ILE A 1 3.64 -37.70 15.07
C ILE A 1 3.86 -36.61 14.03
N VAL A 2 4.09 -37.00 12.77
CA VAL A 2 4.20 -36.08 11.63
C VAL A 2 2.82 -36.09 11.00
N THR A 3 2.04 -35.03 11.19
CA THR A 3 0.71 -34.90 10.62
C THR A 3 0.83 -34.76 9.11
N ARG A 4 0.46 -35.85 8.41
CA ARG A 4 0.20 -35.92 6.97
C ARG A 4 -1.10 -35.19 6.63
N GLY A 5 -1.04 -34.33 5.62
CA GLY A 5 -2.15 -33.61 4.99
C GLY A 5 -1.71 -32.17 4.78
N VAL A 6 -1.39 -31.67 3.59
CA VAL A 6 -2.04 -31.83 2.30
C VAL A 6 -0.97 -31.64 1.21
N TYR A 7 -0.34 -32.70 0.72
CA TYR A 7 0.53 -32.65 -0.47
C TYR A 7 0.00 -33.65 -1.49
N ARG A 8 -1.08 -33.27 -2.19
CA ARG A 8 -1.55 -33.98 -3.36
C ARG A 8 -0.97 -33.24 -4.58
N HIS A 9 -0.01 -33.90 -5.24
CA HIS A 9 0.63 -33.53 -6.51
C HIS A 9 1.48 -32.24 -6.52
N LEU A 10 2.65 -32.29 -5.88
CA LEU A 10 3.77 -31.41 -6.25
C LEU A 10 4.46 -32.01 -7.47
N SER A 11 4.12 -31.50 -8.66
CA SER A 11 5.02 -31.63 -9.80
C SER A 11 6.19 -30.68 -9.55
N VAL A 12 7.39 -31.22 -9.43
CA VAL A 12 8.63 -30.43 -9.27
C VAL A 12 9.10 -30.07 -10.67
N ILE A 13 9.44 -28.81 -10.91
CA ILE A 13 10.09 -28.37 -12.15
C ILE A 13 11.58 -28.76 -12.09
N ASP A 14 12.27 -28.89 -13.23
CA ASP A 14 13.65 -29.42 -13.31
C ASP A 14 14.70 -28.68 -12.45
N ASP A 15 14.35 -27.51 -11.90
CA ASP A 15 15.16 -26.66 -11.03
C ASP A 15 14.86 -26.82 -9.52
N GLY A 16 13.97 -27.74 -9.13
CA GLY A 16 13.66 -28.04 -7.72
C GLY A 16 12.62 -27.12 -7.07
N HIS A 17 11.97 -26.24 -7.83
CA HIS A 17 10.90 -25.38 -7.31
C HIS A 17 9.58 -26.13 -7.15
N CYS A 18 8.83 -25.79 -6.10
CA CYS A 18 7.47 -26.28 -5.87
C CYS A 18 6.48 -25.50 -6.75
N ILE A 19 5.52 -26.18 -7.38
CA ILE A 19 4.36 -25.50 -7.99
C ILE A 19 3.42 -25.07 -6.86
N CYS A 20 3.27 -23.75 -6.70
CA CYS A 20 2.49 -23.16 -5.63
C CYS A 20 0.99 -23.07 -5.97
N ASN A 21 0.15 -23.27 -4.95
CA ASN A 21 -1.28 -23.01 -5.04
C ASN A 21 -1.56 -21.49 -5.12
N GLU A 22 -2.77 -21.13 -5.52
CA GLU A 22 -3.18 -19.72 -5.59
C GLU A 22 -2.99 -19.01 -4.23
N GLY A 23 -2.42 -17.80 -4.27
CA GLY A 23 -2.22 -16.98 -3.08
C GLY A 23 -0.97 -17.28 -2.26
N VAL A 24 -0.17 -18.28 -2.64
CA VAL A 24 1.11 -18.60 -2.01
C VAL A 24 2.26 -18.56 -3.03
N GLU A 25 3.43 -18.12 -2.58
CA GLU A 25 4.64 -17.98 -3.39
C GLU A 25 5.88 -18.43 -2.60
N GLY A 26 7.04 -18.43 -3.27
CA GLY A 26 8.32 -18.81 -2.68
C GLY A 26 8.82 -20.15 -3.20
N PHE A 27 10.11 -20.42 -3.01
CA PHE A 27 10.76 -21.65 -3.50
C PHE A 27 10.07 -22.93 -3.01
N ARG A 28 9.55 -22.86 -1.78
CA ARG A 28 8.79 -23.93 -1.12
C ARG A 28 7.31 -23.57 -0.91
N CYS A 29 6.83 -22.51 -1.54
CA CYS A 29 5.46 -22.00 -1.37
C CYS A 29 5.12 -21.69 0.08
N ASP A 30 6.03 -21.04 0.80
CA ASP A 30 6.02 -20.86 2.25
C ASP A 30 5.66 -19.44 2.71
N LYS A 31 5.27 -18.57 1.77
CA LYS A 31 4.84 -17.20 2.05
C LYS A 31 3.64 -16.81 1.18
N CYS A 32 2.89 -15.80 1.61
CA CYS A 32 1.77 -15.31 0.83
C CYS A 32 2.24 -14.59 -0.44
N ALA A 33 1.59 -14.88 -1.55
CA ALA A 33 1.85 -14.24 -2.83
C ALA A 33 1.52 -12.76 -2.78
N ARG A 34 2.17 -11.96 -3.63
CA ARG A 34 1.78 -10.56 -3.83
C ARG A 34 0.29 -10.46 -4.15
N GLY A 35 -0.42 -9.55 -3.48
CA GLY A 35 -1.87 -9.42 -3.58
C GLY A 35 -2.65 -10.35 -2.64
N TYR A 36 -1.95 -11.09 -1.78
CA TYR A 36 -2.51 -11.86 -0.68
C TYR A 36 -1.80 -11.46 0.63
N SER A 37 -2.52 -11.55 1.74
CA SER A 37 -2.05 -11.17 3.07
C SER A 37 -2.49 -12.19 4.11
N GLY A 38 -1.80 -12.23 5.25
CA GLY A 38 -2.03 -13.22 6.30
C GLY A 38 -0.76 -13.97 6.66
N ILE A 39 -0.92 -15.10 7.37
CA ILE A 39 0.17 -15.96 7.80
C ILE A 39 0.01 -17.29 7.07
N PHE A 40 1.04 -17.71 6.33
CA PHE A 40 1.05 -18.99 5.63
C PHE A 40 0.66 -20.14 6.59
N PRO A 41 -0.24 -21.06 6.19
CA PRO A 41 -0.83 -21.24 4.85
C PRO A 41 -2.11 -20.42 4.58
N ASN A 42 -2.58 -19.61 5.52
CA ASN A 42 -3.84 -18.88 5.43
C ASN A 42 -3.65 -17.51 4.78
N CYS A 43 -3.42 -17.52 3.47
CA CYS A 43 -3.27 -16.31 2.67
C CYS A 43 -4.62 -15.89 2.08
N ALA A 44 -5.16 -14.76 2.54
CA ALA A 44 -6.39 -14.18 2.03
C ALA A 44 -6.08 -13.11 0.97
N PRO A 45 -6.87 -13.00 -0.12
CA PRO A 45 -6.66 -11.97 -1.11
C PRO A 45 -6.78 -10.58 -0.47
N CYS A 46 -5.87 -9.68 -0.82
CA CYS A 46 -5.93 -8.29 -0.42
C CYS A 46 -7.19 -7.62 -0.97
N HIS A 47 -7.64 -6.55 -0.30
CA HIS A 47 -8.80 -5.78 -0.74
C HIS A 47 -8.66 -5.30 -2.19
N LYS A 48 -9.78 -5.08 -2.89
CA LYS A 48 -9.80 -4.66 -4.31
C LYS A 48 -8.96 -3.40 -4.62
N CYS A 49 -8.81 -2.51 -3.63
CA CYS A 49 -7.93 -1.34 -3.73
C CYS A 49 -6.46 -1.69 -3.96
N PHE A 50 -6.00 -2.87 -3.54
CA PHE A 50 -4.64 -3.34 -3.78
C PHE A 50 -4.34 -3.39 -5.27
N GLY A 51 -5.25 -3.86 -6.12
CA GLY A 51 -5.00 -3.93 -7.57
C GLY A 51 -4.76 -2.54 -8.19
N LEU A 52 -5.51 -1.53 -7.74
CA LEU A 52 -5.31 -0.14 -8.18
C LEU A 52 -4.00 0.43 -7.67
N TRP A 53 -3.69 0.19 -6.39
CA TRP A 53 -2.45 0.62 -5.77
C TRP A 53 -1.21 -0.04 -6.39
N ASP A 54 -1.31 -1.33 -6.71
CA ASP A 54 -0.22 -2.12 -7.28
C ASP A 54 0.23 -1.61 -8.66
N VAL A 55 -0.72 -1.16 -9.48
CA VAL A 55 -0.42 -0.51 -10.77
C VAL A 55 0.38 0.77 -10.57
N ILE A 56 -0.02 1.60 -9.61
CA ILE A 56 0.67 2.87 -9.31
C ILE A 56 2.08 2.61 -8.80
N ILE A 57 2.24 1.62 -7.91
CA ILE A 57 3.54 1.23 -7.34
C ILE A 57 4.47 0.65 -8.40
N LYS A 58 3.93 -0.14 -9.33
CA LYS A 58 4.69 -0.66 -10.47
C LYS A 58 5.19 0.45 -11.39
N GLU A 59 4.34 1.42 -11.70
CA GLU A 59 4.72 2.59 -12.51
C GLU A 59 5.78 3.43 -11.80
N LEU A 60 5.60 3.68 -10.50
CA LEU A 60 6.56 4.42 -9.70
C LEU A 60 7.91 3.69 -9.62
N SER A 61 7.91 2.38 -9.40
CA SER A 61 9.11 1.54 -9.41
C SER A 61 9.88 1.66 -10.73
N ASN A 62 9.17 1.59 -11.86
CA ASN A 62 9.78 1.70 -13.19
C ASN A 62 10.42 3.09 -13.39
N ARG A 63 9.73 4.16 -12.98
CA ARG A 63 10.27 5.53 -13.04
C ARG A 63 11.50 5.69 -12.15
N THR A 64 11.46 5.20 -10.92
CA THR A 64 12.60 5.24 -10.00
C THR A 64 13.81 4.50 -10.57
N ASN A 65 13.61 3.31 -11.15
CA ASN A 65 14.69 2.56 -11.80
C ASN A 65 15.29 3.34 -12.98
N ARG A 66 14.46 3.93 -13.84
CA ARG A 66 14.92 4.76 -14.97
C ARG A 66 15.75 5.96 -14.51
N LEU A 67 15.34 6.62 -13.43
CA LEU A 67 16.08 7.74 -12.85
C LEU A 67 17.42 7.28 -12.26
N LEU A 68 17.43 6.11 -11.62
CA LEU A 68 18.67 5.53 -11.07
C LEU A 68 19.65 5.14 -12.18
N ASP A 69 19.16 4.57 -13.28
CA ASP A 69 19.96 4.25 -14.46
C ASP A 69 20.57 5.51 -15.07
N HIS A 70 19.76 6.56 -15.20
CA HIS A 70 20.21 7.84 -15.76
C HIS A 70 21.26 8.52 -14.86
N ALA A 71 21.04 8.54 -13.53
CA ALA A 71 22.01 9.06 -12.58
C ALA A 71 23.34 8.26 -12.60
N SER A 72 23.25 6.94 -12.80
CA SER A 72 24.42 6.06 -12.92
C SER A 72 25.18 6.30 -14.23
N ALA A 73 24.47 6.50 -15.34
CA ALA A 73 25.07 6.84 -16.62
C ALA A 73 25.83 8.18 -16.56
N LEU A 74 25.23 9.20 -15.95
CA LEU A 74 25.89 10.49 -15.74
C LEU A 74 27.20 10.33 -14.97
N LYS A 75 27.22 9.48 -13.94
CA LYS A 75 28.42 9.22 -13.11
C LYS A 75 29.57 8.59 -13.90
N ILE A 76 29.26 7.74 -14.87
CA ILE A 76 30.25 7.07 -15.73
C ILE A 76 30.84 8.05 -16.76
N THR A 77 30.03 9.00 -17.25
CA THR A 77 30.49 9.96 -18.29
C THR A 77 31.52 10.97 -17.80
N GLY A 78 31.73 11.10 -16.48
CA GLY A 78 32.74 12.01 -15.91
C GLY A 78 32.44 13.51 -16.06
N VAL A 79 31.30 13.86 -16.66
CA VAL A 79 30.87 15.25 -16.94
C VAL A 79 30.50 16.03 -15.67
N ILE A 80 30.52 15.40 -14.49
CA ILE A 80 29.85 15.90 -13.30
C ILE A 80 30.76 16.42 -12.19
N GLY A 81 32.05 16.68 -12.47
CA GLY A 81 33.07 17.07 -11.47
C GLY A 81 32.57 17.91 -10.26
N PRO A 82 32.02 19.12 -10.47
CA PRO A 82 31.52 19.96 -9.37
C PRO A 82 30.17 19.53 -8.78
N TYR A 83 29.35 18.76 -9.50
CA TYR A 83 28.02 18.30 -9.07
C TYR A 83 28.00 16.85 -8.57
N GLN A 84 29.18 16.23 -8.45
CA GLN A 84 29.33 14.82 -8.06
C GLN A 84 28.61 14.51 -6.74
N LYS A 85 28.76 15.38 -5.73
CA LYS A 85 28.07 15.23 -4.43
C LYS A 85 26.55 15.28 -4.56
N THR A 86 26.03 16.10 -5.47
CA THR A 86 24.59 16.22 -5.71
C THR A 86 24.05 14.97 -6.38
N ILE A 87 24.74 14.44 -7.38
CA ILE A 87 24.35 13.19 -8.05
C ILE A 87 24.44 12.00 -7.09
N ASP A 88 25.47 11.93 -6.25
CA ASP A 88 25.59 10.89 -5.23
C ASP A 88 24.39 10.93 -4.26
N LYS A 89 23.98 12.14 -3.83
CA LYS A 89 22.81 12.31 -2.98
C LYS A 89 21.49 11.96 -3.67
N VAL A 90 21.34 12.30 -4.95
CA VAL A 90 20.18 11.87 -5.76
C VAL A 90 20.12 10.34 -5.87
N GLN A 91 21.24 9.67 -6.10
CA GLN A 91 21.30 8.21 -6.14
C GLN A 91 20.94 7.58 -4.79
N GLU A 92 21.41 8.15 -3.69
CA GLU A 92 21.07 7.70 -2.33
C GLU A 92 19.57 7.82 -2.07
N THR A 93 18.97 8.98 -2.37
CA THR A 93 17.52 9.20 -2.23
C THR A 93 16.72 8.27 -3.13
N LEU A 94 17.14 8.04 -4.38
CA LEU A 94 16.45 7.10 -5.28
C LEU A 94 16.51 5.66 -4.78
N LYS A 95 17.62 5.24 -4.16
CA LYS A 95 17.73 3.91 -3.52
C LYS A 95 16.86 3.79 -2.28
N GLU A 96 16.74 4.85 -1.50
CA GLU A 96 15.82 4.90 -0.36
C GLU A 96 14.36 4.78 -0.82
N VAL A 97 13.97 5.54 -1.84
CA VAL A 97 12.65 5.43 -2.48
C VAL A 97 12.42 4.02 -3.02
N GLN A 98 13.41 3.41 -3.67
CA GLN A 98 13.33 2.03 -4.14
C GLN A 98 13.12 1.04 -2.99
N THR A 99 13.79 1.26 -1.86
CA THR A 99 13.65 0.44 -0.66
C THR A 99 12.24 0.55 -0.08
N ILE A 100 11.69 1.77 0.01
CA ILE A 100 10.31 2.02 0.45
C ILE A 100 9.28 1.38 -0.49
N ILE A 101 9.48 1.48 -1.80
CA ILE A 101 8.63 0.82 -2.80
C ILE A 101 8.67 -0.71 -2.66
N SER A 102 9.82 -1.24 -2.26
CA SER A 102 10.06 -2.68 -2.10
C SER A 102 9.58 -3.23 -0.76
N GLN A 103 9.58 -2.40 0.29
CA GLN A 103 9.12 -2.73 1.63
C GLN A 103 7.67 -2.26 1.79
N ASN A 104 6.69 -3.14 1.61
CA ASN A 104 5.31 -2.82 2.01
C ASN A 104 4.67 -3.97 2.80
N PRO A 105 4.27 -3.65 4.04
CA PRO A 105 2.85 -3.70 4.38
C PRO A 105 2.40 -2.33 4.91
N ALA A 106 1.33 -1.82 4.31
CA ALA A 106 0.83 -0.46 4.48
C ALA A 106 0.55 -0.12 5.95
N VAL A 107 1.18 0.94 6.50
CA VAL A 107 0.66 1.90 7.50
C VAL A 107 1.73 2.97 7.83
N GLU A 108 3.02 2.64 7.79
CA GLU A 108 4.11 3.57 8.16
C GLU A 108 4.62 4.55 7.05
N PRO A 109 4.57 4.24 5.74
CA PRO A 109 5.18 5.07 4.69
C PRO A 109 4.58 6.47 4.48
N LEU A 110 3.32 6.70 4.90
CA LEU A 110 2.59 7.92 4.52
C LEU A 110 2.94 9.14 5.36
N LYS A 111 3.33 8.97 6.64
CA LYS A 111 3.76 10.08 7.50
C LYS A 111 5.13 10.63 7.10
N ASN A 112 5.98 9.78 6.54
CA ASN A 112 7.27 10.19 5.99
C ASN A 112 7.10 10.94 4.67
N LEU A 113 6.02 10.68 3.93
CA LEU A 113 5.72 11.36 2.66
C LEU A 113 5.44 12.86 2.88
N ASP A 114 4.69 13.22 3.92
CA ASP A 114 4.43 14.63 4.29
C ASP A 114 5.73 15.39 4.57
N ARG A 115 6.60 14.81 5.40
CA ARG A 115 7.91 15.41 5.72
C ARG A 115 8.77 15.61 4.47
N LEU A 116 8.76 14.64 3.55
CA LEU A 116 9.51 14.70 2.31
C LEU A 116 8.95 15.75 1.34
N PHE A 117 7.63 15.95 1.29
CA PHE A 117 7.02 17.02 0.51
C PHE A 117 7.36 18.40 1.07
N ASP A 118 7.29 18.57 2.39
CA ASP A 118 7.66 19.83 3.06
C ASP A 118 9.15 20.17 2.83
N GLU A 119 10.03 19.16 2.92
CA GLU A 119 11.46 19.31 2.61
C GLU A 119 11.70 19.66 1.13
N ALA A 120 10.95 19.06 0.20
CA ALA A 120 11.04 19.38 -1.23
C ALA A 120 10.54 20.79 -1.56
N GLU A 121 9.46 21.25 -0.91
CA GLU A 121 8.92 22.60 -1.08
C GLU A 121 9.93 23.65 -0.59
N LYS A 122 10.56 23.39 0.56
CA LYS A 122 11.65 24.22 1.09
C LYS A 122 12.84 24.29 0.12
N LEU A 123 13.29 23.13 -0.37
CA LEU A 123 14.42 23.05 -1.30
C LEU A 123 14.13 23.79 -2.61
N LYS A 124 12.90 23.68 -3.13
CA LYS A 124 12.46 24.43 -4.32
C LYS A 124 12.64 25.94 -4.13
N SER A 125 12.21 26.46 -2.97
CA SER A 125 12.30 27.89 -2.66
C SER A 125 13.76 28.35 -2.57
N GLU A 126 14.60 27.59 -1.87
CA GLU A 126 16.03 27.90 -1.72
C GLU A 126 16.77 27.93 -3.07
N VAL A 127 16.48 26.96 -3.96
CA VAL A 127 17.09 26.92 -5.28
C VAL A 127 16.58 28.07 -6.15
N TRP A 128 15.30 28.43 -6.04
CA TRP A 128 14.73 29.52 -6.85
C TRP A 128 15.35 30.88 -6.51
N GLU A 129 15.54 31.18 -5.22
CA GLU A 129 16.25 32.39 -4.78
C GLU A 129 17.69 32.45 -5.31
N LYS A 130 18.38 31.30 -5.33
CA LYS A 130 19.75 31.22 -5.86
C LYS A 130 19.82 31.40 -7.37
N VAL A 131 18.83 30.91 -8.11
CA VAL A 131 18.74 31.12 -9.56
C VAL A 131 18.52 32.61 -9.86
N GLU A 132 17.61 33.28 -9.15
CA GLU A 132 17.35 34.71 -9.33
C GLU A 132 18.60 35.57 -8.99
N GLU A 133 19.35 35.20 -7.95
CA GLU A 133 20.63 35.84 -7.59
C GLU A 133 21.67 35.72 -8.73
N VAL A 134 21.73 34.56 -9.38
CA VAL A 134 22.66 34.29 -10.48
C VAL A 134 22.24 35.01 -11.76
N GLU A 135 20.96 34.98 -12.11
CA GLU A 135 20.40 35.73 -13.25
C GLU A 135 20.76 37.23 -13.12
N LYS A 136 20.59 37.81 -11.93
CA LYS A 136 20.98 39.20 -11.66
C LYS A 136 22.47 39.44 -11.88
N LYS A 137 23.34 38.57 -11.35
CA LYS A 137 24.80 38.68 -11.55
C LYS A 137 25.20 38.55 -13.03
N ILE A 138 24.55 37.68 -13.79
CA ILE A 138 24.79 37.53 -15.23
C ILE A 138 24.44 38.82 -15.97
N THR A 139 23.30 39.45 -15.66
CA THR A 139 22.91 40.72 -16.28
C THR A 139 23.87 41.87 -15.96
N GLU A 140 24.36 41.96 -14.72
CA GLU A 140 25.37 42.95 -14.32
C GLU A 140 26.72 42.76 -15.06
N ILE A 141 27.13 41.52 -15.33
CA ILE A 141 28.36 41.22 -16.08
C ILE A 141 28.17 41.49 -17.58
N ASN A 142 27.00 41.19 -18.15
CA ASN A 142 26.71 41.42 -19.58
C ASN A 142 26.80 42.91 -19.95
N LEU A 143 26.35 43.81 -19.05
CA LEU A 143 26.47 45.27 -19.23
C LEU A 143 27.93 45.76 -19.23
N ASN A 144 28.87 45.01 -18.62
CA ASN A 144 30.29 45.35 -18.53
C ASN A 144 31.19 44.58 -19.53
N GLY A 145 30.62 43.64 -20.30
CA GLY A 145 31.20 42.98 -21.48
C GLY A 145 31.83 41.60 -21.26
N SER A 146 31.34 40.58 -22.01
CA SER A 146 32.11 39.50 -22.68
C SER A 146 31.17 38.57 -23.50
N VAL A 147 31.63 38.10 -24.68
CA VAL A 147 30.84 37.46 -25.77
C VAL A 147 30.56 35.96 -25.53
N LYS A 148 30.44 35.48 -24.28
CA LYS A 148 30.18 34.05 -23.95
C LYS A 148 29.10 33.82 -22.90
N LEU A 149 28.32 34.84 -22.58
CA LEU A 149 27.31 34.81 -21.51
C LEU A 149 25.92 34.39 -22.00
N ASP A 150 25.68 34.42 -23.31
CA ASP A 150 24.37 34.08 -23.89
C ASP A 150 24.02 32.60 -23.65
N ASP A 151 24.99 31.69 -23.78
CA ASP A 151 24.81 30.26 -23.49
C ASP A 151 24.51 30.03 -22.00
N LEU A 152 25.22 30.73 -21.11
CA LEU A 152 25.02 30.62 -19.66
C LEU A 152 23.67 31.20 -19.22
N GLN A 153 23.20 32.26 -19.87
CA GLN A 153 21.88 32.82 -19.67
C GLN A 153 20.79 31.85 -20.11
N ALA A 154 20.94 31.21 -21.28
CA ALA A 154 20.00 30.20 -21.76
C ALA A 154 19.90 28.98 -20.83
N ASP A 155 21.02 28.54 -20.26
CA ASP A 155 21.05 27.47 -19.26
C ASP A 155 20.35 27.88 -17.96
N ALA A 156 20.56 29.10 -17.47
CA ALA A 156 19.88 29.63 -16.28
C ALA A 156 18.36 29.71 -16.49
N ASP A 157 17.92 30.22 -17.64
CA ASP A 157 16.51 30.30 -18.02
C ASP A 157 15.86 28.89 -18.10
N SER A 158 16.59 27.92 -18.63
CA SER A 158 16.14 26.52 -18.70
C SER A 158 15.98 25.90 -17.31
N VAL A 159 16.92 26.14 -16.39
CA VAL A 159 16.82 25.67 -15.00
C VAL A 159 15.66 26.34 -14.27
N SER A 160 15.50 27.65 -14.44
CA SER A 160 14.37 28.43 -13.90
C SER A 160 13.02 27.86 -14.34
N LYS A 161 12.90 27.46 -15.61
CA LYS A 161 11.70 26.80 -16.16
C LYS A 161 11.44 25.42 -15.53
N ALA A 162 12.47 24.58 -15.44
CA ALA A 162 12.33 23.25 -14.85
C ALA A 162 11.88 23.29 -13.38
N LEU A 163 12.34 24.28 -12.61
CA LEU A 163 11.92 24.50 -11.22
C LEU A 163 10.45 24.92 -11.11
N LYS A 164 9.97 25.75 -12.04
CA LYS A 164 8.54 26.14 -12.11
C LYS A 164 7.65 24.94 -12.42
N GLU A 165 8.06 24.10 -13.38
CA GLU A 165 7.34 22.87 -13.73
C GLU A 165 7.30 21.88 -12.55
N LEU A 166 8.42 21.68 -11.86
CA LEU A 166 8.50 20.85 -10.65
C LEU A 166 7.58 21.39 -9.54
N GLY A 167 7.54 22.71 -9.35
CA GLY A 167 6.64 23.35 -8.38
C GLY A 167 5.16 23.10 -8.67
N GLN A 168 4.74 23.16 -9.93
CA GLN A 168 3.37 22.88 -10.33
C GLN A 168 2.99 21.41 -10.10
N GLN A 169 3.91 20.48 -10.35
CA GLN A 169 3.68 19.06 -10.09
C GLN A 169 3.55 18.76 -8.59
N LEU A 170 4.38 19.39 -7.75
CA LEU A 170 4.30 19.26 -6.29
C LEU A 170 2.96 19.79 -5.77
N GLU A 171 2.49 20.94 -6.27
CA GLU A 171 1.22 21.52 -5.86
C GLU A 171 0.03 20.64 -6.26
N TYR A 172 0.07 20.05 -7.45
CA TYR A 172 -0.95 19.08 -7.89
C TYR A 172 -1.02 17.85 -6.97
N MET A 173 0.14 17.32 -6.56
CA MET A 173 0.20 16.19 -5.62
C MET A 173 -0.34 16.55 -4.23
N LYS A 174 -0.07 17.76 -3.73
CA LYS A 174 -0.61 18.29 -2.46
C LYS A 174 -2.13 18.45 -2.51
N ILE A 175 -2.66 18.97 -3.61
CA ILE A 175 -4.11 19.17 -3.83
C ILE A 175 -4.84 17.84 -4.03
N SER A 176 -4.18 16.80 -4.54
CA SER A 176 -4.77 15.47 -4.78
C SER A 176 -5.22 14.71 -3.51
N ASN A 177 -5.15 15.36 -2.34
CA ASN A 177 -5.72 14.93 -1.05
C ASN A 177 -5.42 13.48 -0.66
N VAL A 178 -4.17 13.07 -0.87
CA VAL A 178 -3.62 11.77 -0.45
C VAL A 178 -3.83 11.55 1.06
N ARG A 179 -3.73 12.63 1.85
CA ARG A 179 -3.94 12.61 3.30
C ARG A 179 -5.41 12.40 3.69
N GLY A 180 -6.35 13.15 3.11
CA GLY A 180 -7.78 12.95 3.37
C GLY A 180 -8.28 11.59 2.89
N ALA A 181 -7.71 11.05 1.82
CA ALA A 181 -7.96 9.67 1.39
C ALA A 181 -7.46 8.67 2.44
N MET A 182 -6.25 8.85 3.00
CA MET A 182 -5.72 7.97 4.05
C MET A 182 -6.49 8.07 5.37
N ASP A 183 -6.81 9.29 5.82
CA ASP A 183 -7.61 9.51 7.04
C ASP A 183 -8.99 8.84 6.90
N SER A 184 -9.59 8.93 5.71
CA SER A 184 -10.85 8.23 5.41
C SER A 184 -10.68 6.72 5.44
N ILE A 185 -9.64 6.17 4.81
CA ILE A 185 -9.36 4.73 4.80
C ILE A 185 -9.15 4.22 6.23
N ASN A 186 -8.36 4.92 7.04
CA ASN A 186 -8.08 4.52 8.42
C ASN A 186 -9.35 4.59 9.29
N LYS A 187 -10.16 5.63 9.11
CA LYS A 187 -11.46 5.76 9.79
C LYS A 187 -12.40 4.61 9.44
N TYR A 188 -12.58 4.30 8.16
CA TYR A 188 -13.46 3.20 7.74
C TYR A 188 -12.92 1.83 8.14
N PHE A 189 -11.59 1.66 8.19
CA PHE A 189 -10.96 0.47 8.72
C PHE A 189 -11.29 0.28 10.21
N GLN A 190 -11.09 1.31 11.04
CA GLN A 190 -11.46 1.26 12.47
C GLN A 190 -12.95 0.97 12.67
N MET A 191 -13.82 1.64 11.91
CA MET A 191 -15.26 1.38 11.97
C MET A 191 -15.60 -0.07 11.60
N SER A 192 -14.88 -0.66 10.64
CA SER A 192 -15.07 -2.05 10.24
C SER A 192 -14.64 -3.02 11.35
N VAL A 193 -13.52 -2.76 12.02
CA VAL A 193 -13.03 -3.57 13.15
C VAL A 193 -14.01 -3.51 14.32
N GLU A 194 -14.49 -2.32 14.69
CA GLU A 194 -15.50 -2.17 15.75
C GLU A 194 -16.82 -2.88 15.42
N ALA A 195 -17.24 -2.87 14.16
CA ALA A 195 -18.42 -3.58 13.71
C ALA A 195 -18.23 -5.10 13.79
N GLU A 196 -17.05 -5.60 13.42
CA GLU A 196 -16.69 -7.01 13.53
C GLU A 196 -16.68 -7.46 15.00
N GLU A 197 -16.07 -6.70 15.91
CA GLU A 197 -16.07 -6.99 17.34
C GLU A 197 -17.50 -7.09 17.91
N LYS A 198 -18.39 -6.17 17.54
CA LYS A 198 -19.80 -6.18 17.97
C LYS A 198 -20.56 -7.41 17.46
N VAL A 199 -20.34 -7.81 16.20
CA VAL A 199 -20.96 -9.01 15.63
C VAL A 199 -20.44 -10.26 16.33
N ASN A 200 -19.12 -10.38 16.52
CA ASN A 200 -18.51 -11.52 17.19
C ASN A 200 -19.03 -11.67 18.63
N ALA A 201 -19.17 -10.55 19.36
CA ALA A 201 -19.75 -10.57 20.70
C ALA A 201 -21.20 -11.07 20.73
N SER A 202 -21.97 -10.79 19.68
CA SER A 202 -23.39 -11.15 19.59
C SER A 202 -23.65 -12.56 19.02
N ALA A 203 -22.68 -13.14 18.30
CA ALA A 203 -22.89 -14.37 17.52
C ALA A 203 -21.93 -15.51 17.86
N VAL A 204 -20.71 -15.22 18.32
CA VAL A 204 -19.65 -16.23 18.48
C VAL A 204 -19.41 -16.57 19.95
N ASN A 205 -19.65 -15.64 20.87
CA ASN A 205 -19.44 -15.89 22.29
C ASN A 205 -20.43 -16.94 22.83
N PRO A 206 -19.99 -17.84 23.72
CA PRO A 206 -20.86 -18.84 24.35
C PRO A 206 -22.04 -18.25 25.13
N ASP A 207 -21.85 -17.06 25.72
CA ASP A 207 -22.90 -16.31 26.42
C ASP A 207 -23.56 -15.25 25.52
N SER A 208 -23.47 -15.42 24.19
CA SER A 208 -24.03 -14.45 23.25
C SER A 208 -25.55 -14.52 23.19
N ILE A 209 -26.17 -13.41 22.77
CA ILE A 209 -27.63 -13.31 22.64
C ILE A 209 -28.16 -14.36 21.65
N LEU A 210 -27.40 -14.66 20.58
CA LEU A 210 -27.80 -15.67 19.61
C LEU A 210 -27.71 -17.09 20.18
N GLU A 211 -26.69 -17.41 20.99
CA GLU A 211 -26.61 -18.71 21.65
C GLU A 211 -27.73 -18.89 22.68
N HIS A 212 -27.99 -17.87 23.50
CA HIS A 212 -29.12 -17.89 24.44
C HIS A 212 -30.47 -18.05 23.73
N SER A 213 -30.71 -17.29 22.65
CA SER A 213 -31.92 -17.43 21.84
C SER A 213 -32.03 -18.82 21.22
N GLY A 214 -30.91 -19.40 20.76
CA GLY A 214 -30.84 -20.76 20.24
C GLY A 214 -31.13 -21.83 21.31
N SER A 215 -30.66 -21.64 22.53
CA SER A 215 -30.97 -22.54 23.66
C SER A 215 -32.45 -22.48 24.03
N THR A 216 -33.01 -21.29 24.22
CA THR A 216 -34.43 -21.13 24.56
C THR A 216 -35.34 -21.66 23.45
N ARG A 217 -34.98 -21.48 22.18
CA ARG A 217 -35.76 -22.04 21.07
C ARG A 217 -35.81 -23.57 21.13
N ARG A 218 -34.67 -24.22 21.37
CA ARG A 218 -34.61 -25.68 21.55
C ARG A 218 -35.50 -26.15 22.69
N GLU A 219 -35.45 -25.47 23.84
CA GLU A 219 -36.33 -25.80 24.98
C GLU A 219 -37.82 -25.68 24.62
N VAL A 220 -38.20 -24.64 23.87
CA VAL A 220 -39.59 -24.45 23.43
C VAL A 220 -40.01 -25.51 22.41
N GLU A 221 -39.13 -25.87 21.47
CA GLU A 221 -39.35 -26.93 20.49
C GLU A 221 -39.57 -28.28 21.19
N ASP A 222 -38.72 -28.63 22.17
CA ASP A 222 -38.86 -29.84 22.98
C ASP A 222 -40.21 -29.89 23.72
N LEU A 223 -40.62 -28.75 24.30
CA LEU A 223 -41.92 -28.61 24.98
C LEU A 223 -43.11 -28.78 24.03
N ILE A 224 -43.03 -28.23 22.81
CA ILE A 224 -44.07 -28.38 21.80
C ILE A 224 -44.20 -29.84 21.40
N ASP A 225 -43.08 -30.53 21.15
CA ASP A 225 -43.06 -31.94 20.76
C ASP A 225 -43.64 -32.83 21.87
N GLU A 226 -43.27 -32.58 23.13
CA GLU A 226 -43.84 -33.27 24.29
C GLU A 226 -45.37 -33.11 24.36
N LYS A 227 -45.87 -31.87 24.22
CA LYS A 227 -47.32 -31.61 24.26
C LYS A 227 -48.05 -32.17 23.06
N TYR A 228 -47.41 -32.18 21.89
CA TYR A 228 -47.96 -32.78 20.69
C TYR A 228 -48.15 -34.30 20.85
N ILE A 229 -47.13 -34.99 21.39
CA ILE A 229 -47.19 -36.42 21.68
C ILE A 229 -48.34 -36.71 22.67
N ALA A 230 -48.38 -36.00 23.80
CA ALA A 230 -49.40 -36.20 24.82
C ALA A 230 -50.83 -35.94 24.29
N PHE A 231 -51.00 -34.93 23.43
CA PHE A 231 -52.28 -34.65 22.79
C PHE A 231 -52.71 -35.78 21.85
N LYS A 232 -51.78 -36.33 21.06
CA LYS A 232 -52.06 -37.45 20.15
C LYS A 232 -52.48 -38.71 20.91
N GLU A 233 -51.76 -39.06 21.96
CA GLU A 233 -52.10 -40.20 22.83
C GLU A 233 -53.49 -40.05 23.44
N GLY A 234 -53.82 -38.84 23.93
CA GLY A 234 -55.16 -38.55 24.46
C GLY A 234 -56.27 -38.66 23.42
N GLN A 235 -56.04 -38.24 22.17
CA GLN A 235 -57.02 -38.43 21.09
C GLN A 235 -57.21 -39.90 20.74
N GLU A 236 -56.14 -40.69 20.68
CA GLU A 236 -56.22 -42.12 20.40
C GLU A 236 -57.01 -42.86 21.49
N GLU A 237 -56.79 -42.51 22.76
CA GLU A 237 -57.52 -43.10 23.89
C GLU A 237 -59.00 -42.72 23.90
N GLN A 238 -59.33 -41.44 23.64
CA GLN A 238 -60.71 -40.98 23.51
C GLN A 238 -61.45 -41.65 22.34
N THR A 239 -60.74 -41.91 21.23
CA THR A 239 -61.30 -42.62 20.06
C THR A 239 -61.53 -44.10 20.33
N ARG A 240 -60.76 -44.72 21.24
CA ARG A 240 -60.97 -46.12 21.66
C ARG A 240 -62.15 -46.32 22.62
N LEU A 241 -62.59 -45.25 23.29
CA LEU A 241 -63.68 -45.27 24.27
C LEU A 241 -65.06 -44.96 23.66
N LEU A 242 -65.11 -44.65 22.37
CA LEU A 242 -66.32 -44.43 21.55
C LEU A 242 -66.58 -45.63 20.64
#